data_AF-A0A1J7IRH6-F1
#
_entry.id   AF-A0A1J7IRH6-F1
#
_cell.length_a   1.000
_cell.length_b   1.000
_cell.length_c   1.000
_cell.angle_alpha   90.00
_cell.angle_beta   90.00
_cell.angle_gamma   90.00
#
_symmetry.space_group_name_H-M   'P 1'
#
loop_
_entity.id
_entity.type
_entity.pdbx_description
1 polymer ?
#
loop_
_entity_poly.entity_id
_entity_poly.type
_entity_poly.pdbx_seq_one_letter_code
_entity_poly.pdbx_strand_id
1 'polypeptide(L)' 'MVNCPKLMFLPNDFHRLTALGYFRIEGCPELCRKCQPQVGEYWSKISRINQIFIDQPEDLKEDEEEE' A
#
# COMPACT_ATOMS: atom_id res chain seq x y z
N MET A 1 -8.60 1.22 0.70
CA MET A 1 -8.58 1.26 2.18
C MET A 1 -8.08 2.62 2.59
N VAL A 2 -8.75 3.29 3.53
CA VAL A 2 -8.33 4.59 4.06
C VAL A 2 -8.28 4.54 5.58
N ASN A 3 -7.26 5.15 6.18
CA ASN A 3 -7.10 5.39 7.62
C ASN A 3 -7.31 4.15 8.52
N CYS A 4 -6.70 3.03 8.16
CA CYS A 4 -6.74 1.79 8.92
C CYS A 4 -5.35 1.46 9.50
N PRO A 5 -4.90 2.17 10.56
CA PRO A 5 -3.53 2.04 11.08
C PRO A 5 -3.22 0.66 11.68
N LYS A 6 -4.24 -0.07 12.13
CA LYS A 6 -4.09 -1.44 12.67
C LYS A 6 -4.02 -2.51 11.58
N LEU A 7 -4.28 -2.15 10.34
CA LEU A 7 -4.29 -3.10 9.24
C LEU A 7 -2.85 -3.29 8.73
N MET A 8 -2.26 -4.42 9.09
CA MET A 8 -0.85 -4.72 8.80
C MET A 8 -0.66 -5.76 7.69
N PHE A 9 -1.75 -6.38 7.23
CA PHE A 9 -1.72 -7.53 6.34
C PHE A 9 -2.82 -7.41 5.27
N LEU A 10 -2.48 -7.83 4.05
CA LEU A 10 -3.48 -8.07 3.01
C LEU A 10 -4.13 -9.44 3.21
N PRO A 11 -5.42 -9.61 2.87
CA PRO A 11 -6.06 -10.92 2.84
C PRO A 11 -5.25 -11.89 1.99
N ASN A 12 -5.11 -13.15 2.41
CA ASN A 12 -4.29 -14.08 1.66
C ASN A 12 -4.85 -14.31 0.25
N ASP A 13 -6.18 -14.31 0.11
CA ASP A 13 -6.93 -14.42 -1.14
C ASP A 13 -6.92 -13.16 -2.03
N PHE A 14 -6.18 -12.10 -1.68
CA PHE A 14 -6.14 -10.88 -2.51
C PHE A 14 -5.64 -11.15 -3.93
N HIS A 15 -4.74 -12.13 -4.07
CA HIS A 15 -4.26 -12.67 -5.35
C HIS A 15 -5.35 -13.42 -6.16
N ARG A 16 -6.59 -13.53 -5.69
CA ARG A 16 -7.72 -14.11 -6.46
C ARG A 16 -8.64 -13.05 -7.05
N LEU A 17 -8.45 -11.79 -6.68
CA LEU A 17 -9.17 -10.64 -7.22
C LEU A 17 -8.66 -10.29 -8.63
N THR A 18 -8.98 -11.11 -9.62
CA THR A 18 -8.54 -10.95 -11.02
C THR A 18 -9.30 -9.85 -11.76
N ALA A 19 -10.52 -9.52 -11.32
CA ALA A 19 -11.33 -8.43 -11.88
C ALA A 19 -11.01 -7.05 -11.26
N LEU A 20 -10.08 -6.98 -10.31
CA LEU A 20 -9.76 -5.72 -9.62
C LEU A 20 -8.89 -4.84 -10.50
N GLY A 21 -9.49 -3.79 -11.06
CA GLY A 21 -8.80 -2.81 -11.92
C GLY A 21 -8.13 -1.67 -11.16
N TYR A 22 -8.55 -1.41 -9.92
CA TYR A 22 -8.10 -0.28 -9.10
C TYR A 22 -7.87 -0.70 -7.66
N PHE A 23 -6.75 -0.27 -7.07
CA PHE A 23 -6.38 -0.53 -5.70
C PHE A 23 -5.78 0.73 -5.07
N ARG A 24 -6.30 1.12 -3.89
CA ARG A 24 -5.81 2.28 -3.12
C ARG A 24 -5.59 1.91 -1.66
N ILE A 25 -4.43 2.25 -1.11
CA ILE A 25 -4.10 2.20 0.32
C ILE A 25 -3.68 3.60 0.75
N GLU A 26 -4.26 4.07 1.85
CA GLU A 26 -4.01 5.39 2.44
C GLU A 26 -4.19 5.32 3.96
N GLY A 27 -3.38 6.05 4.73
CA GLY A 27 -3.43 6.06 6.20
C GLY A 27 -3.27 4.67 6.84
N CYS A 28 -2.47 3.80 6.23
CA CYS A 28 -2.16 2.46 6.71
C CYS A 28 -0.63 2.25 6.66
N PRO A 29 0.16 2.87 7.55
CA PRO A 29 1.63 2.97 7.42
C PRO A 29 2.31 1.63 7.20
N GLU A 30 1.99 0.63 8.04
CA GLU A 30 2.54 -0.72 7.93
C GLU A 30 2.18 -1.42 6.61
N LEU A 31 0.93 -1.25 6.15
CA LEU A 31 0.48 -1.86 4.91
C LEU A 31 1.04 -1.15 3.67
N CYS A 32 1.17 0.18 3.72
CA CYS A 32 1.78 0.99 2.68
C CYS A 32 3.22 0.52 2.44
N ARG A 33 4.02 0.34 3.50
CA ARG A 33 5.39 -0.18 3.41
C ARG A 33 5.45 -1.56 2.75
N LYS A 34 4.57 -2.47 3.15
CA LYS A 34 4.51 -3.84 2.59
C LYS A 34 3.95 -3.89 1.16
N CYS A 35 3.18 -2.90 0.74
CA CYS A 35 2.64 -2.84 -0.62
C CYS A 35 3.51 -2.04 -1.57
N GLN A 36 4.59 -1.40 -1.11
CA GLN A 36 5.44 -0.54 -1.93
C GLN A 36 5.87 -1.20 -3.26
N PRO A 37 5.93 -0.45 -4.37
CA PRO A 37 6.37 -0.97 -5.66
C PRO A 37 7.73 -1.63 -5.58
N GLN A 38 7.85 -2.85 -6.10
CA GLN A 38 9.08 -3.63 -6.26
C GLN A 38 9.75 -4.12 -4.95
N VAL A 39 9.64 -3.36 -3.85
CA VAL A 39 10.27 -3.68 -2.56
C VAL A 39 9.30 -4.31 -1.55
N GLY A 40 8.00 -4.06 -1.70
CA GLY A 40 6.98 -4.54 -0.77
C GLY A 40 6.70 -6.04 -0.90
N GLU A 41 6.60 -6.74 0.23
CA GLU A 41 6.22 -8.16 0.31
C GLU A 41 4.91 -8.47 -0.44
N TYR A 42 3.96 -7.55 -0.41
CA TYR A 42 2.67 -7.70 -1.09
C TYR A 42 2.63 -7.20 -2.51
N TRP A 43 3.71 -6.58 -3.01
CA TRP A 43 3.74 -6.06 -4.37
C TRP A 43 3.40 -7.14 -5.38
N SER A 44 3.98 -8.35 -5.26
CA SER A 44 3.69 -9.48 -6.15
C SER A 44 2.22 -9.93 -6.16
N LYS A 45 1.45 -9.63 -5.11
CA LYS A 45 0.02 -9.95 -5.04
C LYS A 45 -0.84 -8.91 -5.76
N ILE A 46 -0.39 -7.66 -5.78
CA ILE A 46 -1.15 -6.52 -6.33
C ILE A 46 -0.60 -6.01 -7.67
N SER A 47 0.61 -6.38 -8.07
CA SER A 47 1.32 -5.87 -9.27
C SER A 47 0.58 -6.08 -10.59
N ARG A 48 -0.34 -7.04 -10.62
CA ARG A 48 -1.22 -7.33 -11.75
C ARG A 48 -2.39 -6.34 -11.90
N ILE A 49 -2.64 -5.51 -10.90
CA ILE A 49 -3.73 -4.53 -10.90
C ILE A 49 -3.31 -3.35 -11.77
N ASN A 50 -4.18 -2.92 -12.68
CA ASN A 50 -3.86 -1.88 -13.64
C ASN A 50 -3.58 -0.52 -12.99
N GLN A 51 -4.27 -0.20 -11.89
CA GLN A 51 -4.10 1.06 -11.17
C GLN A 51 -3.90 0.82 -9.68
N ILE A 52 -2.71 1.17 -9.18
CA ILE A 52 -2.31 1.00 -7.78
C ILE A 52 -1.89 2.35 -7.22
N PHE A 53 -2.52 2.76 -6.12
CA PHE A 53 -2.21 3.96 -5.36
C PHE A 53 -1.85 3.57 -3.94
N ILE A 54 -0.62 3.85 -3.53
CA ILE A 54 -0.14 3.58 -2.18
C ILE A 54 0.36 4.90 -1.65
N ASP A 55 -0.25 5.39 -0.59
CA ASP A 55 0.18 6.62 0.04
C ASP A 55 1.54 6.45 0.72
N GLN A 56 2.30 7.53 0.80
CA GLN A 56 3.61 7.49 1.45
C GLN A 56 3.43 7.16 2.94
N PRO A 57 4.19 6.20 3.50
CA PRO A 57 4.15 5.96 4.93
C PRO A 57 4.67 7.21 5.65
N GLU A 58 3.92 7.68 6.65
CA GLU A 58 4.18 8.92 7.40
C GLU A 58 5.58 8.98 8.04
N ASP A 59 6.27 7.84 8.18
CA ASP A 59 7.65 7.74 8.67
C ASP A 59 8.73 8.28 7.70
N LEU A 60 8.39 8.62 6.46
CA LEU A 60 9.30 9.23 5.47
C LEU A 60 9.13 10.75 5.34
N LYS A 61 8.36 11.38 6.23
CA LYS A 61 8.45 12.83 6.42
C LYS A 61 9.72 13.16 7.19
N GLU A 62 10.87 12.95 6.55
CA GLU A 62 12.09 13.65 6.94
C GLU A 62 11.81 15.14 6.72
N ASP A 63 11.70 15.86 7.83
CA ASP A 63 11.96 17.29 8.01
C ASP A 63 12.02 18.13 6.71
N GLU A 64 10.87 18.52 6.13
CA GLU A 64 10.78 19.82 5.46
C GLU A 64 10.48 20.89 6.53
N GLU A 65 11.43 21.04 7.45
CA GLU A 65 11.57 22.20 8.31
C GLU A 65 12.79 22.97 7.80
N GLU A 66 12.65 23.69 6.68
CA GLU A 66 13.51 24.82 6.28
C GLU A 66 12.86 25.59 5.10
N GLU A 67 12.00 26.58 5.41
CA GLU A 67 12.22 28.01 5.16
C GLU A 67 11.17 28.88 5.90
#